data_AF-A0A1X7EA02-F1
#
_entry.id   AF-A0A1X7EA02-F1
#
_cell.length_a   1.000
_cell.length_b   1.000
_cell.length_c   1.000
_cell.angle_alpha   90.00
_cell.angle_beta   90.00
_cell.angle_gamma   90.00
#
_symmetry.space_group_name_H-M   'P 1'
#
loop_
_entity.id
_entity.type
_entity.pdbx_description
1 polymer ?
#
loop_
_entity_poly.entity_id
_entity_poly.type
_entity_poly.pdbx_seq_one_letter_code
_entity_poly.pdbx_strand_id
1 'polypeptide(L)'
;MARPHGLELYLGLPAELEDRVAPVFRAPGYAISTFLEDPQRRAIVERMYGNALLGEELPANSRAFHASGLVSGGGIAGADAIARFYSLVASGELVSPATLETFTRTWSHGRDAVNDRPVAFGLGFEVQDPLCTYGPVERAYGHSGAGGCLHGVWPDARIGFSFHTNEMLSENVDRRAKDLLAALAQCDLG
;
A
#
# COMPACT_ATOMS: atom_id res chain seq x y z
N MET A 1 -18.10 -2.04 -3.16
CA MET A 1 -18.14 -3.06 -4.23
C MET A 1 -17.90 -2.38 -5.57
N ALA A 2 -16.75 -2.65 -6.19
CA ALA A 2 -16.48 -2.23 -7.55
C ALA A 2 -17.28 -3.12 -8.51
N ARG A 3 -18.51 -2.69 -8.82
CA ARG A 3 -19.58 -3.50 -9.42
C ARG A 3 -19.21 -4.21 -10.74
N PRO A 4 -18.44 -3.63 -11.68
CA PRO A 4 -18.14 -4.31 -12.95
C PRO A 4 -17.34 -5.61 -12.81
N HIS A 5 -16.57 -5.76 -11.72
CA HIS A 5 -15.65 -6.91 -11.53
C HIS A 5 -15.96 -7.74 -10.27
N GLY A 6 -17.05 -7.44 -9.57
CA GLY A 6 -17.45 -8.16 -8.36
C GLY A 6 -16.40 -8.13 -7.25
N LEU A 7 -15.62 -7.04 -7.16
CA LEU A 7 -14.58 -6.90 -6.14
C LEU A 7 -15.16 -6.34 -4.84
N GLU A 8 -14.87 -7.04 -3.74
CA GLU A 8 -15.11 -6.56 -2.37
C GLU A 8 -14.04 -5.54 -1.96
N LEU A 9 -14.05 -4.41 -2.66
CA LEU A 9 -13.25 -3.22 -2.40
C LEU A 9 -14.21 -2.04 -2.20
N TYR A 10 -13.98 -1.30 -1.11
CA TYR A 10 -14.87 -0.23 -0.66
C TYR A 10 -14.06 1.03 -0.38
N LEU A 11 -14.48 2.12 -1.02
CA LEU A 11 -14.15 3.49 -0.61
C LEU A 11 -15.45 4.04 -0.01
N GLY A 12 -15.53 4.06 1.32
CA GLY A 12 -16.81 4.21 2.02
C GLY A 12 -17.51 2.87 2.16
N LEU A 13 -17.41 2.26 3.33
CA LEU A 13 -18.02 0.97 3.65
C LEU A 13 -19.53 1.14 3.89
N PRO A 14 -20.39 0.31 3.27
CA PRO A 14 -21.80 0.21 3.64
C PRO A 14 -21.97 -0.23 5.09
N ALA A 15 -22.93 0.37 5.80
CA ALA A 15 -23.14 0.11 7.23
C ALA A 15 -23.43 -1.37 7.55
N GLU A 16 -24.05 -2.09 6.61
CA GLU A 16 -24.40 -3.50 6.76
C GLU A 16 -23.18 -4.43 6.76
N LEU A 17 -22.00 -3.93 6.37
CA LEU A 17 -20.76 -4.69 6.29
C LEU A 17 -19.79 -4.39 7.44
N GLU A 18 -20.15 -3.49 8.37
CA GLU A 18 -19.30 -3.11 9.51
C GLU A 18 -18.84 -4.31 10.34
N ASP A 19 -19.74 -5.27 10.58
CA ASP A 19 -19.44 -6.46 11.39
C ASP A 19 -18.44 -7.42 10.73
N ARG A 20 -18.09 -7.20 9.45
CA ARG A 20 -17.08 -7.98 8.71
C ARG A 20 -15.68 -7.39 8.83
N VAL A 21 -15.53 -6.15 9.33
CA VAL A 21 -14.24 -5.47 9.37
C VAL A 21 -13.38 -6.02 10.51
N ALA A 22 -12.21 -6.55 10.18
CA ALA A 22 -11.22 -6.91 11.17
C ALA A 22 -10.52 -5.63 11.67
N PRO A 23 -10.44 -5.40 12.99
CA PRO A 23 -9.75 -4.24 13.53
C PRO A 23 -8.25 -4.33 13.25
N VAL A 24 -7.67 -3.18 12.93
CA VAL A 24 -6.23 -3.00 12.82
C VAL A 24 -5.65 -2.66 14.19
N PHE A 25 -4.47 -3.19 14.51
CA PHE A 25 -3.79 -2.92 15.78
C PHE A 25 -2.28 -2.80 15.58
N ARG A 26 -1.61 -2.17 16.55
CA ARG A 26 -0.15 -1.96 16.52
C ARG A 26 0.57 -3.12 17.18
N ALA A 27 1.64 -3.60 16.57
CA ALA A 27 2.59 -4.47 17.25
C ALA A 27 3.27 -3.71 18.41
N PRO A 28 3.73 -4.41 19.47
CA PRO A 28 4.51 -3.78 20.53
C PRO A 28 5.71 -3.00 19.98
N GLY A 29 5.86 -1.75 20.38
CA GLY A 29 6.95 -0.88 19.91
C GLY A 29 6.76 -0.30 18.51
N TYR A 30 5.56 -0.38 17.92
CA TYR A 30 5.24 0.30 16.67
C TYR A 30 5.58 1.79 16.73
N ALA A 31 6.24 2.29 15.69
CA ALA A 31 6.63 3.67 15.53
C ALA A 31 6.60 4.08 14.06
N ILE A 32 6.46 5.38 13.81
CA ILE A 32 6.58 5.92 12.45
C ILE A 32 8.04 5.79 12.01
N SER A 33 8.29 4.98 10.99
CA SER A 33 9.61 4.83 10.36
C SER A 33 9.90 6.01 9.44
N THR A 34 11.16 6.44 9.42
CA THR A 34 11.66 7.52 8.55
C THR A 34 13.17 7.36 8.41
N PHE A 35 13.74 7.93 7.35
CA PHE A 35 15.17 8.04 7.10
C PHE A 35 15.75 9.37 7.62
N LEU A 36 14.93 10.20 8.28
CA LEU A 36 15.38 11.46 8.88
C LEU A 36 16.31 11.22 10.06
N GLU A 37 17.45 11.91 10.04
CA GLU A 37 18.34 12.10 11.20
C GLU A 37 18.08 13.43 11.92
N ASP A 38 17.49 14.41 11.23
CA ASP A 38 17.18 15.74 11.78
C ASP A 38 15.98 15.69 12.75
N PRO A 39 16.15 16.05 14.03
CA PRO A 39 15.06 15.98 15.02
C PRO A 39 13.90 16.96 14.77
N GLN A 40 14.17 18.13 14.18
CA GLN A 40 13.13 19.12 13.90
C GLN A 40 12.22 18.66 12.76
N ARG A 41 12.81 18.15 11.67
CA ARG A 41 12.07 17.53 10.56
C ARG A 41 11.30 16.30 11.05
N ARG A 42 11.91 15.49 11.92
CA ARG A 42 11.25 14.32 12.51
C ARG A 42 9.98 14.69 13.27
N ALA A 43 10.02 15.75 14.08
CA ALA A 43 8.85 16.22 14.82
C ALA A 43 7.68 16.63 13.91
N ILE A 44 7.95 17.10 12.68
CA ILE A 44 6.90 17.41 11.68
C ILE A 44 6.20 16.12 11.23
N VAL A 45 6.97 15.08 10.91
CA VAL A 45 6.42 13.77 10.50
C VAL A 45 5.61 13.14 11.64
N GLU A 46 6.12 13.20 12.87
CA GLU A 46 5.42 12.71 14.05
C GLU A 46 4.12 13.46 14.30
N ARG A 47 4.09 14.78 14.09
CA ARG A 47 2.84 15.57 14.16
C ARG A 47 1.87 15.22 13.03
N MET A 48 2.38 15.02 11.80
CA MET A 48 1.56 14.73 10.62
C MET A 48 0.81 13.40 10.75
N TYR A 49 1.50 12.36 11.23
CA TYR A 49 0.93 11.02 11.38
C TYR A 49 0.44 10.68 12.78
N GLY A 50 0.83 11.45 13.80
CA GLY A 50 0.65 11.08 15.21
C GLY A 50 -0.80 10.75 15.57
N ASN A 51 -1.75 11.60 15.19
CA ASN A 51 -3.16 11.34 15.49
C ASN A 51 -3.72 10.13 14.72
N ALA A 52 -3.27 9.90 13.49
CA ALA A 52 -3.79 8.82 12.64
C ALA A 52 -3.19 7.46 12.98
N LEU A 53 -1.90 7.42 13.35
CA LEU A 53 -1.14 6.17 13.50
C LEU A 53 -0.70 5.88 14.93
N LEU A 54 -0.59 6.88 15.81
CA LEU A 54 -0.04 6.75 17.17
C LEU A 54 -1.00 7.18 18.30
N GLY A 55 -2.17 7.74 18.00
CA GLY A 55 -3.17 8.14 19.00
C GLY A 55 -3.64 6.98 19.88
N GLU A 56 -4.33 7.21 20.99
CA GLU A 56 -4.81 6.09 21.85
C GLU A 56 -5.73 5.14 21.07
N GLU A 57 -6.63 5.71 20.26
CA GLU A 57 -7.45 4.98 19.30
C GLU A 57 -6.87 5.11 17.89
N LEU A 58 -7.08 4.08 17.07
CA LEU A 58 -6.80 4.15 15.63
C LEU A 58 -8.08 4.62 14.92
N PRO A 59 -8.09 5.81 14.27
CA PRO A 59 -9.25 6.25 13.51
C PRO A 59 -9.69 5.24 12.45
N ALA A 60 -8.73 4.47 11.91
CA ALA A 60 -8.95 3.39 10.95
C ALA A 60 -9.90 2.29 11.44
N ASN A 61 -10.18 2.19 12.75
CA ASN A 61 -11.14 1.23 13.32
C ASN A 61 -12.52 1.85 13.59
N SER A 62 -12.70 3.14 13.33
CA SER A 62 -13.96 3.82 13.60
C SER A 62 -14.92 3.70 12.41
N ARG A 63 -16.21 3.43 12.70
CA ARG A 63 -17.28 3.39 11.69
C ARG A 63 -17.35 4.67 10.83
N ALA A 64 -17.10 5.83 11.47
CA ALA A 64 -17.06 7.11 10.77
C ALA A 64 -15.94 7.15 9.72
N PHE A 65 -14.76 6.60 10.02
CA PHE A 65 -13.65 6.52 9.07
C PHE A 65 -13.93 5.50 7.96
N HIS A 66 -14.48 4.33 8.29
CA HIS A 66 -14.88 3.32 7.31
C HIS A 66 -15.86 3.90 6.28
N ALA A 67 -16.85 4.69 6.72
CA ALA A 67 -17.86 5.31 5.86
C ALA A 67 -17.37 6.57 5.12
N SER A 68 -16.20 7.13 5.47
CA SER A 68 -15.76 8.46 5.00
C SER A 68 -15.49 8.56 3.50
N GLY A 69 -15.14 7.45 2.84
CA GLY A 69 -14.69 7.45 1.45
C GLY A 69 -13.31 8.11 1.25
N LEU A 70 -12.55 8.33 2.32
CA LEU A 70 -11.23 8.94 2.23
C LEU A 70 -10.28 8.07 1.39
N VAL A 71 -9.85 8.59 0.25
CA VAL A 71 -9.07 7.83 -0.74
C VAL A 71 -7.60 7.62 -0.37
N SER A 72 -7.08 8.37 0.60
CA SER A 72 -5.67 8.26 1.04
C SER A 72 -5.42 7.18 2.10
N GLY A 73 -6.46 6.52 2.61
CA GLY A 73 -6.30 5.49 3.65
C GLY A 73 -7.58 4.85 4.18
N GLY A 74 -8.76 5.27 3.72
CA GLY A 74 -10.06 4.71 4.14
C GLY A 74 -10.56 3.55 3.28
N GLY A 75 -9.71 3.00 2.41
CA GLY A 75 -10.06 1.82 1.61
C GLY A 75 -10.15 0.57 2.46
N ILE A 76 -11.22 -0.21 2.29
CA ILE A 76 -11.41 -1.49 2.98
C ILE A 76 -11.59 -2.60 1.94
N ALA A 77 -10.75 -3.63 2.04
CA ALA A 77 -10.80 -4.81 1.17
C ALA A 77 -10.02 -5.99 1.81
N GLY A 78 -10.26 -7.20 1.30
CA GLY A 78 -9.39 -8.35 1.57
C GLY A 78 -8.24 -8.46 0.57
N ALA A 79 -7.21 -9.25 0.91
CA ALA A 79 -6.05 -9.47 0.04
C ALA A 79 -6.43 -9.96 -1.36
N ASP A 80 -7.36 -10.92 -1.46
CA ASP A 80 -7.81 -11.48 -2.74
C ASP A 80 -8.45 -10.44 -3.64
N ALA A 81 -9.27 -9.53 -3.07
CA ALA A 81 -9.93 -8.48 -3.85
C ALA A 81 -8.91 -7.47 -4.38
N ILE A 82 -7.90 -7.11 -3.58
CA ILE A 82 -6.82 -6.19 -4.00
C ILE A 82 -5.91 -6.85 -5.03
N ALA A 83 -5.50 -8.11 -4.83
CA ALA A 83 -4.69 -8.85 -5.81
C ALA A 83 -5.40 -8.95 -7.15
N ARG A 84 -6.71 -9.30 -7.15
CA ARG A 84 -7.54 -9.32 -8.37
C ARG A 84 -7.66 -7.95 -9.01
N PHE A 85 -7.81 -6.88 -8.24
CA PHE A 85 -7.79 -5.51 -8.76
C PHE A 85 -6.49 -5.22 -9.51
N TYR A 86 -5.33 -5.49 -8.89
CA TYR A 86 -4.05 -5.28 -9.55
C TYR A 86 -3.83 -6.20 -10.76
N SER A 87 -4.35 -7.43 -10.75
CA SER A 87 -4.34 -8.29 -11.95
C SER A 87 -5.14 -7.69 -13.11
N LEU A 88 -6.29 -7.05 -12.85
CA LEU A 88 -7.07 -6.34 -13.88
C LEU A 88 -6.36 -5.08 -14.39
N VAL A 89 -5.60 -4.40 -13.52
CA VAL A 89 -4.72 -3.29 -13.93
C VAL A 89 -3.63 -3.84 -14.87
N ALA A 90 -2.96 -4.92 -14.47
CA ALA A 90 -1.87 -5.53 -15.23
C ALA A 90 -2.31 -6.07 -16.59
N SER A 91 -3.53 -6.60 -16.70
CA SER A 91 -4.07 -7.12 -17.96
C SER A 91 -4.51 -6.04 -18.94
N GLY A 92 -4.58 -4.77 -18.52
CA GLY A 92 -5.09 -3.67 -19.34
C GLY A 92 -6.62 -3.71 -19.53
N GLU A 93 -7.33 -4.45 -18.68
CA GLU A 93 -8.81 -4.54 -18.73
C GLU A 93 -9.49 -3.28 -18.19
N LEU A 94 -8.81 -2.53 -17.32
CA LEU A 94 -9.37 -1.31 -16.72
C LEU A 94 -9.07 -0.04 -17.52
N VAL A 95 -7.90 0.02 -18.16
CA VAL A 95 -7.42 1.18 -18.92
C VAL A 95 -6.59 0.71 -20.11
N SER A 96 -6.49 1.54 -21.15
CA SER A 96 -5.67 1.20 -22.32
C SER A 96 -4.20 0.98 -21.95
N PRO A 97 -3.46 0.12 -22.68
CA PRO A 97 -2.02 -0.07 -22.43
C PRO A 97 -1.22 1.23 -22.43
N ALA A 98 -1.53 2.16 -23.33
CA ALA A 98 -0.86 3.47 -23.40
C ALA A 98 -1.16 4.34 -22.18
N THR A 99 -2.38 4.27 -21.65
CA THR A 99 -2.75 4.94 -20.39
C THR A 99 -1.98 4.32 -19.22
N LEU A 100 -1.92 3.00 -19.14
CA LEU A 100 -1.20 2.30 -18.07
C LEU A 100 0.28 2.68 -18.09
N GLU A 101 0.93 2.62 -19.25
CA GLU A 101 2.33 3.04 -19.42
C GLU A 101 2.56 4.49 -18.97
N THR A 102 1.63 5.40 -19.31
CA THR A 102 1.70 6.81 -18.88
C THR A 102 1.65 6.95 -17.36
N PHE A 103 0.82 6.16 -16.68
CA PHE A 103 0.64 6.24 -15.22
C PHE A 103 1.74 5.55 -14.44
N THR A 104 2.36 4.51 -15.01
CA THR A 104 3.33 3.65 -14.30
C THR A 104 4.79 3.88 -14.71
N ARG A 105 5.08 4.80 -15.63
CA ARG A 105 6.46 5.27 -15.86
C ARG A 105 6.93 6.17 -14.71
N THR A 106 8.23 6.29 -14.53
CA THR A 106 8.80 7.21 -13.53
C THR A 106 8.59 8.66 -13.95
N TRP A 107 7.87 9.42 -13.12
CA TRP A 107 7.67 10.88 -13.28
C TRP A 107 8.50 11.68 -12.27
N SER A 108 8.72 11.13 -11.09
CA SER A 108 9.56 11.72 -10.04
C SER A 108 10.36 10.62 -9.36
N HIS A 109 11.61 10.90 -9.03
CA HIS A 109 12.46 9.99 -8.28
C HIS A 109 13.47 10.77 -7.44
N GLY A 110 13.89 10.20 -6.33
CA GLY A 110 14.90 10.80 -5.47
C GLY A 110 14.58 10.61 -4.00
N ARG A 111 15.18 11.46 -3.18
CA ARG A 111 14.94 11.45 -1.74
C ARG A 111 13.68 12.26 -1.42
N ASP A 112 12.72 11.62 -0.76
CA ASP A 112 11.49 12.27 -0.33
C ASP A 112 11.79 13.42 0.64
N ALA A 113 11.18 14.58 0.40
CA ALA A 113 11.47 15.78 1.19
C ALA A 113 10.91 15.70 2.63
N VAL A 114 9.91 14.84 2.86
CA VAL A 114 9.21 14.72 4.15
C VAL A 114 9.92 13.73 5.05
N ASN A 115 10.32 12.55 4.56
CA ASN A 115 10.85 11.47 5.40
C ASN A 115 12.25 10.96 4.99
N ASP A 116 12.91 11.59 4.02
CA ASP A 116 14.23 11.25 3.46
C ASP A 116 14.34 9.82 2.86
N ARG A 117 13.21 9.14 2.63
CA ARG A 117 13.18 7.84 1.98
C ARG A 117 13.50 7.97 0.50
N PRO A 118 14.38 7.14 -0.09
CA PRO A 118 14.49 7.05 -1.53
C PRO A 118 13.20 6.47 -2.12
N VAL A 119 12.58 7.20 -3.04
CA VAL A 119 11.28 6.86 -3.64
C VAL A 119 11.31 7.13 -5.13
N ALA A 120 10.42 6.46 -5.84
CA ALA A 120 10.09 6.75 -7.23
C ALA A 120 8.58 6.68 -7.40
N PHE A 121 8.00 7.64 -8.11
CA PHE A 121 6.56 7.76 -8.33
C PHE A 121 6.23 7.89 -9.81
N GLY A 122 5.18 7.19 -10.21
CA GLY A 122 4.40 7.48 -11.39
C GLY A 122 3.27 8.48 -11.09
N LEU A 123 2.19 8.43 -11.85
CA LEU A 123 0.99 9.22 -11.58
C LEU A 123 0.04 8.40 -10.71
N GLY A 124 0.11 8.59 -9.38
CA GLY A 124 -0.73 7.89 -8.41
C GLY A 124 -0.23 6.51 -7.97
N PHE A 125 0.84 5.99 -8.59
CA PHE A 125 1.53 4.77 -8.17
C PHE A 125 2.91 5.07 -7.62
N GLU A 126 3.30 4.36 -6.57
CA GLU A 126 4.72 4.10 -6.32
C GLU A 126 5.23 3.17 -7.44
N VAL A 127 6.40 3.47 -7.99
CA VAL A 127 7.09 2.59 -8.94
C VAL A 127 8.35 2.05 -8.29
N GLN A 128 8.93 0.98 -8.85
CA GLN A 128 10.09 0.33 -8.27
C GLN A 128 11.18 1.36 -7.92
N ASP A 129 11.64 1.28 -6.67
CA ASP A 129 12.60 2.21 -6.09
C ASP A 129 13.95 1.52 -5.82
N PRO A 130 15.01 2.28 -5.47
CA PRO A 130 16.31 1.69 -5.17
C PRO A 130 16.35 0.77 -3.93
N LEU A 131 15.28 0.73 -3.12
CA LEU A 131 15.17 -0.19 -1.97
C LEU A 131 14.57 -1.54 -2.38
N CYS A 132 14.20 -1.71 -3.65
CA CYS A 132 13.48 -2.86 -4.17
C CYS A 132 12.21 -3.13 -3.34
N THR A 133 11.46 -2.07 -3.00
CA THR A 133 10.24 -2.16 -2.18
C THR A 133 9.28 -3.23 -2.69
N TYR A 134 9.17 -3.36 -4.02
CA TYR A 134 8.24 -4.26 -4.68
C TYR A 134 8.88 -5.62 -5.05
N GLY A 135 9.95 -6.03 -4.36
CA GLY A 135 10.59 -7.34 -4.54
C GLY A 135 11.72 -7.34 -5.58
N PRO A 136 12.32 -8.50 -5.86
CA PRO A 136 13.54 -8.64 -6.65
C PRO A 136 13.27 -8.64 -8.17
N VAL A 137 12.50 -7.66 -8.65
CA VAL A 137 12.18 -7.48 -10.07
C VAL A 137 12.59 -6.08 -10.54
N GLU A 138 12.95 -5.96 -11.82
CA GLU A 138 13.36 -4.68 -12.40
C GLU A 138 12.20 -3.68 -12.47
N ARG A 139 11.03 -4.15 -12.89
CA ARG A 139 9.83 -3.33 -13.06
C ARG A 139 8.75 -3.79 -12.10
N ALA A 140 8.22 -2.86 -11.34
CA ALA A 140 7.03 -3.05 -10.53
C ALA A 140 6.37 -1.69 -10.25
N TYR A 141 5.09 -1.71 -9.94
CA TYR A 141 4.35 -0.53 -9.49
C TYR A 141 3.19 -0.94 -8.60
N GLY A 142 2.77 -0.04 -7.72
CA GLY A 142 1.75 -0.32 -6.72
C GLY A 142 1.60 0.79 -5.70
N HIS A 143 1.24 0.41 -4.47
CA HIS A 143 1.25 1.33 -3.34
C HIS A 143 1.52 0.59 -2.03
N SER A 144 2.31 1.21 -1.15
CA SER A 144 2.55 0.75 0.22
C SER A 144 1.54 1.36 1.20
N GLY A 145 1.27 0.68 2.31
CA GLY A 145 0.37 1.15 3.37
C GLY A 145 1.06 1.19 4.73
N ALA A 146 0.71 2.20 5.54
CA ALA A 146 1.20 2.28 6.91
C ALA A 146 0.86 1.01 7.70
N GLY A 147 1.86 0.43 8.36
CA GLY A 147 1.70 -0.82 9.12
C GLY A 147 2.09 -2.09 8.34
N GLY A 148 2.46 -1.98 7.07
CA GLY A 148 3.16 -3.04 6.35
C GLY A 148 2.39 -3.69 5.20
N CYS A 149 1.13 -3.29 4.94
CA CYS A 149 0.43 -3.71 3.73
C CYS A 149 1.18 -3.23 2.48
N LEU A 150 1.23 -4.08 1.44
CA LEU A 150 1.92 -3.79 0.19
C LEU A 150 1.21 -4.48 -0.96
N HIS A 151 0.85 -3.72 -1.99
CA HIS A 151 0.06 -4.22 -3.11
C HIS A 151 0.62 -3.68 -4.42
N GLY A 152 0.59 -4.48 -5.47
CA GLY A 152 1.15 -4.03 -6.74
C GLY A 152 1.14 -5.07 -7.85
N VAL A 153 1.92 -4.77 -8.88
CA VAL A 153 2.04 -5.55 -10.10
C VAL A 153 3.51 -5.80 -10.42
N TRP A 154 3.81 -7.02 -10.84
CA TRP A 154 5.01 -7.37 -11.60
C TRP A 154 4.62 -7.51 -13.07
N PRO A 155 4.77 -6.45 -13.88
CA PRO A 155 4.20 -6.40 -15.22
C PRO A 155 4.80 -7.45 -16.16
N ASP A 156 6.10 -7.71 -16.06
CA ASP A 156 6.79 -8.65 -16.94
C ASP A 156 6.37 -10.11 -16.66
N ALA A 157 6.01 -10.42 -15.40
CA ALA A 157 5.45 -11.70 -14.99
C ALA A 157 3.91 -11.76 -15.11
N ARG A 158 3.25 -10.64 -15.42
CA ARG A 158 1.77 -10.49 -15.43
C ARG A 158 1.11 -10.90 -14.11
N ILE A 159 1.74 -10.55 -12.98
CA ILE A 159 1.26 -10.89 -11.64
C ILE A 159 0.75 -9.64 -10.94
N GLY A 160 -0.52 -9.64 -10.53
CA GLY A 160 -1.03 -8.77 -9.48
C GLY A 160 -0.92 -9.45 -8.12
N PHE A 161 -0.43 -8.74 -7.11
CA PHE A 161 -0.23 -9.29 -5.77
C PHE A 161 -0.78 -8.36 -4.68
N SER A 162 -1.00 -8.95 -3.51
CA SER A 162 -1.39 -8.22 -2.31
C SER A 162 -0.88 -8.91 -1.06
N PHE A 163 0.00 -8.25 -0.31
CA PHE A 163 0.25 -8.55 1.09
C PHE A 163 -0.64 -7.64 1.96
N HIS A 164 -1.52 -8.24 2.75
CA HIS A 164 -2.47 -7.53 3.61
C HIS A 164 -2.40 -8.08 5.03
N THR A 165 -2.39 -7.21 6.02
CA THR A 165 -2.29 -7.55 7.45
C THR A 165 -3.14 -6.59 8.28
N ASN A 166 -3.57 -7.03 9.46
CA ASN A 166 -4.22 -6.18 10.46
C ASN A 166 -3.29 -5.84 11.64
N GLU A 167 -2.10 -6.43 11.70
CA GLU A 167 -1.06 -6.07 12.66
C GLU A 167 -0.05 -5.13 12.01
N MET A 168 0.00 -3.89 12.52
CA MET A 168 0.90 -2.85 12.06
C MET A 168 2.30 -3.04 12.64
N LEU A 169 3.28 -3.26 11.77
CA LEU A 169 4.70 -3.20 12.12
C LEU A 169 5.35 -1.95 11.48
N SER A 170 6.39 -1.45 12.12
CA SER A 170 7.21 -0.34 11.60
C SER A 170 7.96 -0.80 10.35
N GLU A 171 8.04 0.03 9.30
CA GLU A 171 8.66 -0.31 8.00
C GLU A 171 10.11 -0.82 8.16
N ASN A 172 10.87 -0.23 9.08
CA ASN A 172 12.26 -0.59 9.32
C ASN A 172 12.44 -1.95 10.04
N VAL A 173 11.34 -2.58 10.48
CA VAL A 173 11.32 -3.89 11.13
C VAL A 173 10.54 -4.90 10.29
N ASP A 174 9.47 -4.48 9.61
CA ASP A 174 8.60 -5.38 8.87
C ASP A 174 9.29 -5.98 7.64
N ARG A 175 9.42 -7.31 7.69
CA ARG A 175 9.99 -8.11 6.61
C ARG A 175 8.95 -8.91 5.84
N ARG A 176 7.71 -9.02 6.36
CA ARG A 176 6.72 -9.99 5.90
C ARG A 176 6.38 -9.84 4.42
N ALA A 177 6.11 -8.60 3.97
CA ALA A 177 5.83 -8.32 2.56
C ALA A 177 7.04 -8.65 1.67
N LYS A 178 8.24 -8.23 2.09
CA LYS A 178 9.48 -8.44 1.31
C LYS A 178 9.86 -9.92 1.22
N ASP A 179 9.62 -10.68 2.29
CA ASP A 179 9.90 -12.12 2.35
C ASP A 179 8.87 -12.90 1.51
N LEU A 180 7.59 -12.49 1.53
CA LEU A 180 6.58 -13.03 0.61
C LEU A 180 6.96 -12.80 -0.85
N LEU A 181 7.41 -11.58 -1.20
CA LEU A 181 7.83 -11.26 -2.56
C LEU A 181 9.11 -12.00 -2.96
N ALA A 182 10.05 -12.20 -2.03
CA ALA A 182 11.22 -13.03 -2.29
C ALA A 182 10.83 -14.50 -2.55
N ALA A 183 9.86 -15.05 -1.81
CA ALA A 183 9.34 -16.39 -2.05
C ALA A 183 8.58 -16.49 -3.37
N LEU A 184 7.76 -15.49 -3.71
CA LEU A 184 7.03 -15.42 -4.97
C LEU A 184 7.98 -15.42 -6.17
N ALA A 185 9.11 -14.73 -6.08
CA ALA A 185 10.12 -14.70 -7.14
C ALA A 185 10.84 -16.05 -7.36
N GLN A 186 10.74 -16.99 -6.40
CA GLN A 186 11.29 -18.34 -6.53
C GLN A 186 10.30 -19.33 -7.13
N CYS A 187 9.02 -18.96 -7.25
CA CYS A 187 8.04 -19.79 -7.93
C CYS A 187 8.35 -19.87 -9.43
N ASP A 188 7.95 -20.96 -10.07
CA ASP A 188 7.94 -21.04 -11.53
C ASP A 188 6.79 -20.17 -12.04
N LEU A 189 7.13 -18.98 -12.56
CA LEU A 189 6.16 -17.97 -12.99
C LEU A 189 5.76 -18.12 -14.47
N GLY A 190 6.32 -19.11 -15.17
CA GLY A 190 5.98 -19.46 -16.56
C GLY A 190 6.65 -18.60 -17.63
#